data_AF-A0AAW6Y9N2-F1
#
_entry.id   AF-A0AAW6Y9N2-F1
#
_cell.length_a   1.000
_cell.length_b   1.000
_cell.length_c   1.000
_cell.angle_alpha   90.00
_cell.angle_beta   90.00
_cell.angle_gamma   90.00
#
_symmetry.space_group_name_H-M   'P 1'
#
loop_
_entity.id
_entity.type
_entity.pdbx_description
1 polymer ?
#
loop_
_entity_poly.entity_id
_entity_poly.type
_entity_poly.pdbx_seq_one_letter_code
_entity_poly.pdbx_strand_id
1 'polypeptide(L)'
;VQTCVVHLIRAAMRFVAYQDRKKVAAALKPIYTAPNEETARKALAEFEASELGTKYPSAAATWANSWERFIPFLQFPPMLRKVIYTTNSIESLNFQLRKVTKNRGHFPSTEAAVKLLWLAICNIEDKRAAERARDRGKPAGQRKAQGRLVEGQAVTNWKQALAQLAAAYPDRINPDL
;
A
#
# COMPACT_ATOMS: atom_id res chain seq x y z
N VAL A 1 12.75 10.39 -5.42
CA VAL A 1 11.36 9.90 -5.14
C VAL A 1 11.46 8.42 -4.76
N GLN A 2 11.07 8.05 -3.54
CA GLN A 2 10.98 6.65 -3.13
C GLN A 2 9.80 5.99 -3.87
N THR A 3 10.09 5.09 -4.80
CA THR A 3 9.06 4.35 -5.55
C THR A 3 8.52 3.25 -4.64
N CYS A 4 7.44 3.52 -3.90
CA CYS A 4 6.74 2.43 -3.23
C CYS A 4 6.22 1.44 -4.27
N VAL A 5 6.12 0.17 -3.90
CA VAL A 5 5.66 -0.90 -4.81
C VAL A 5 4.27 -0.61 -5.39
N VAL A 6 3.41 0.11 -4.68
CA VAL A 6 2.09 0.53 -5.18
C VAL A 6 2.20 1.50 -6.35
N HIS A 7 3.11 2.48 -6.25
CA HIS A 7 3.40 3.39 -7.36
C HIS A 7 4.05 2.66 -8.53
N LEU A 8 4.90 1.67 -8.26
CA LEU A 8 5.49 0.82 -9.30
C LEU A 8 4.42 0.02 -10.06
N ILE A 9 3.48 -0.61 -9.34
CA ILE A 9 2.34 -1.32 -9.94
C ILE A 9 1.48 -0.34 -10.75
N ARG A 10 1.13 0.84 -10.20
CA ARG A 10 0.34 1.85 -10.92
C ARG A 10 1.04 2.32 -12.21
N ALA A 11 2.37 2.51 -12.17
CA ALA A 11 3.15 2.90 -13.32
C ALA A 11 3.16 1.81 -14.41
N ALA A 12 3.41 0.55 -14.02
CA ALA A 12 3.39 -0.58 -14.94
C ALA A 12 2.01 -0.78 -15.60
N MET A 13 0.94 -0.44 -14.88
CA MET A 13 -0.44 -0.57 -15.37
C MET A 13 -0.94 0.64 -16.19
N ARG A 14 -0.17 1.74 -16.27
CA ARG A 14 -0.62 3.03 -16.82
C ARG A 14 -1.14 2.92 -18.26
N PHE A 15 -0.46 2.14 -19.09
CA PHE A 15 -0.76 2.00 -20.53
C PHE A 15 -1.48 0.69 -20.86
N VAL A 16 -1.92 -0.07 -19.85
CA VAL A 16 -2.67 -1.31 -20.04
C VAL A 16 -4.13 -0.99 -20.35
N ALA A 17 -4.62 -1.54 -21.47
CA ALA A 17 -6.00 -1.40 -21.91
C ALA A 17 -6.98 -1.93 -20.84
N TYR A 18 -8.13 -1.28 -20.68
CA TYR A 18 -9.07 -1.58 -19.60
C TYR A 18 -9.47 -3.06 -19.53
N GLN A 19 -9.75 -3.67 -20.69
CA GLN A 19 -10.13 -5.08 -20.82
C GLN A 19 -9.06 -6.07 -20.30
N ASP A 20 -7.78 -5.69 -20.36
CA ASP A 20 -6.67 -6.56 -19.98
C ASP A 20 -6.12 -6.25 -18.59
N ARG A 21 -6.55 -5.14 -17.95
CA ARG A 21 -6.03 -4.71 -16.63
C ARG A 21 -6.12 -5.81 -15.58
N LYS A 22 -7.23 -6.54 -15.52
CA LYS A 22 -7.41 -7.63 -14.54
C LYS A 22 -6.40 -8.76 -14.78
N LYS A 23 -6.16 -9.12 -16.04
CA LYS A 23 -5.22 -10.18 -16.43
C LYS A 23 -3.78 -9.77 -16.15
N VAL A 24 -3.38 -8.56 -16.58
CA VAL A 24 -2.03 -8.04 -16.34
C VAL A 24 -1.77 -7.87 -14.84
N ALA A 25 -2.72 -7.35 -14.07
CA ALA A 25 -2.57 -7.24 -12.62
C ALA A 25 -2.36 -8.60 -11.94
N ALA A 26 -3.04 -9.64 -12.41
CA ALA A 26 -2.84 -11.00 -11.92
C ALA A 26 -1.46 -11.55 -12.31
N ALA A 27 -1.01 -11.29 -13.53
CA ALA A 27 0.29 -11.74 -14.04
C ALA A 27 1.48 -11.01 -13.39
N LEU A 28 1.31 -9.74 -12.98
CA LEU A 28 2.34 -9.00 -12.25
C LEU A 28 2.39 -9.34 -10.75
N LYS A 29 1.33 -9.94 -10.20
CA LYS A 29 1.23 -10.25 -8.76
C LYS A 29 2.37 -11.13 -8.24
N PRO A 30 2.75 -12.23 -8.92
CA PRO A 30 3.86 -13.08 -8.50
C PRO A 30 5.17 -12.31 -8.28
N ILE A 31 5.45 -11.26 -9.05
CA ILE A 31 6.69 -10.48 -8.95
C ILE A 31 6.85 -9.85 -7.55
N TYR A 32 5.82 -9.16 -7.05
CA TYR A 32 5.89 -8.48 -5.74
C TYR A 32 5.44 -9.32 -4.55
N THR A 33 4.88 -10.51 -4.79
CA THR A 33 4.58 -11.46 -3.72
C THR A 33 5.61 -12.57 -3.58
N ALA A 34 6.63 -12.64 -4.44
CA ALA A 34 7.64 -13.69 -4.43
C ALA A 34 8.43 -13.72 -3.12
N PRO A 35 8.82 -14.90 -2.58
CA PRO A 35 9.49 -14.99 -1.29
C PRO A 35 10.86 -14.31 -1.26
N ASN A 36 11.59 -14.29 -2.37
CA ASN A 36 12.95 -13.75 -2.49
C ASN A 36 13.19 -13.11 -3.86
N GLU A 37 14.36 -12.49 -4.05
CA GLU A 37 14.72 -11.84 -5.32
C GLU A 37 14.75 -12.79 -6.51
N GLU A 38 15.36 -13.97 -6.35
CA GLU A 38 15.49 -14.95 -7.43
C GLU A 38 14.13 -15.36 -8.01
N THR A 39 13.18 -15.69 -7.13
CA THR A 39 11.80 -16.03 -7.51
C THR A 39 11.05 -14.85 -8.10
N ALA A 40 11.26 -13.63 -7.60
CA ALA A 40 10.69 -12.42 -8.20
C ALA A 40 11.21 -12.18 -9.62
N ARG A 41 12.52 -12.40 -9.84
CA ARG A 41 13.18 -12.19 -11.13
C ARG A 41 12.72 -13.21 -12.16
N LYS A 42 12.57 -14.47 -11.73
CA LYS A 42 11.95 -15.52 -12.54
C LYS A 42 10.51 -15.15 -12.93
N ALA A 43 9.70 -14.68 -11.98
CA ALA A 43 8.33 -14.23 -12.26
C ALA A 43 8.28 -13.05 -13.25
N LEU A 44 9.24 -12.12 -13.17
CA LEU A 44 9.35 -11.02 -14.14
C LEU A 44 9.68 -11.54 -15.54
N ALA A 45 10.63 -12.48 -15.66
CA ALA A 45 10.98 -13.10 -16.94
C ALA A 45 9.80 -13.91 -17.53
N GLU A 46 9.07 -14.65 -16.70
CA GLU A 46 7.85 -15.37 -17.10
C GLU A 46 6.76 -14.41 -17.60
N PHE A 47 6.58 -13.27 -16.93
CA PHE A 47 5.66 -12.24 -17.39
C PHE A 47 6.12 -11.66 -18.74
N GLU A 48 7.39 -11.30 -18.88
CA GLU A 48 7.97 -10.72 -20.09
C GLU A 48 7.83 -11.64 -21.32
N ALA A 49 8.01 -12.95 -21.13
CA ALA A 49 7.84 -13.95 -22.19
C ALA A 49 6.37 -14.29 -22.50
N SER A 50 5.42 -13.91 -21.65
CA SER A 50 4.00 -14.22 -21.86
C SER A 50 3.37 -13.37 -22.96
N GLU A 51 2.21 -13.80 -23.49
CA GLU A 51 1.41 -12.99 -24.42
C GLU A 51 1.07 -11.59 -23.89
N LEU A 52 0.90 -11.46 -22.57
CA LEU A 52 0.65 -10.17 -21.92
C LEU A 52 1.91 -9.32 -21.83
N GLY A 53 3.07 -9.93 -21.61
CA GLY A 53 4.36 -9.24 -21.59
C GLY A 53 4.74 -8.72 -22.97
N THR A 54 4.56 -9.54 -24.01
CA THR A 54 4.80 -9.15 -25.40
C THR A 54 3.83 -8.07 -25.87
N LYS A 55 2.56 -8.12 -25.43
CA LYS A 55 1.56 -7.08 -25.71
C LYS A 55 1.79 -5.79 -24.92
N TYR A 56 2.33 -5.88 -23.71
CA TYR A 56 2.58 -4.75 -22.82
C TYR A 56 4.05 -4.67 -22.36
N PRO A 57 5.02 -4.48 -23.29
CA PRO A 57 6.44 -4.49 -22.95
C PRO A 57 6.82 -3.36 -22.00
N SER A 58 6.09 -2.24 -22.04
CA SER A 58 6.28 -1.12 -21.10
C SER A 58 5.98 -1.50 -19.64
N ALA A 59 5.09 -2.46 -19.40
CA ALA A 59 4.83 -2.98 -18.06
C ALA A 59 6.06 -3.72 -17.53
N ALA A 60 6.64 -4.63 -18.32
CA ALA A 60 7.86 -5.36 -17.95
C ALA A 60 9.05 -4.40 -17.78
N ALA A 61 9.25 -3.47 -18.73
CA ALA A 61 10.31 -2.48 -18.68
C ALA A 61 10.24 -1.59 -17.43
N THR A 62 9.03 -1.24 -16.98
CA THR A 62 8.83 -0.45 -15.75
C THR A 62 9.39 -1.16 -14.51
N TRP A 63 9.20 -2.48 -14.42
CA TRP A 63 9.77 -3.32 -13.36
C TRP A 63 11.29 -3.45 -13.50
N ALA A 64 11.78 -3.77 -14.70
CA ALA A 64 13.22 -3.91 -14.96
C ALA A 64 14.00 -2.61 -14.61
N ASN A 65 13.50 -1.45 -15.05
CA ASN A 65 14.12 -0.13 -14.77
C ASN A 65 14.06 0.28 -13.29
N SER A 66 13.21 -0.39 -12.51
CA SER A 66 13.05 -0.12 -11.09
C SER A 66 13.61 -1.24 -10.21
N TRP A 67 14.27 -2.24 -10.80
CA TRP A 67 14.64 -3.49 -10.13
C TRP A 67 15.47 -3.23 -8.86
N GLU A 68 16.57 -2.48 -8.98
CA GLU A 68 17.43 -2.12 -7.84
C GLU A 68 16.68 -1.39 -6.72
N ARG A 69 15.65 -0.60 -7.07
CA ARG A 69 14.81 0.10 -6.09
C ARG A 69 13.72 -0.79 -5.50
N PHE A 70 13.40 -1.91 -6.15
CA PHE A 70 12.41 -2.89 -5.74
C PHE A 70 13.00 -3.98 -4.85
N ILE A 71 14.25 -4.40 -5.05
CA ILE A 71 14.92 -5.44 -4.23
C ILE A 71 14.77 -5.21 -2.71
N PRO A 72 14.97 -3.98 -2.17
CA PRO A 72 14.81 -3.75 -0.73
C PRO A 72 13.41 -4.09 -0.20
N PHE A 73 12.37 -3.98 -1.03
CA PHE A 73 11.01 -4.38 -0.65
C PHE A 73 10.90 -5.89 -0.41
N LEU A 74 11.66 -6.71 -1.13
CA LEU A 74 11.70 -8.16 -0.96
C LEU A 74 12.42 -8.59 0.33
N GLN A 75 13.21 -7.73 0.96
CA GLN A 75 13.85 -8.04 2.24
C GLN A 75 12.83 -8.12 3.40
N PHE A 76 11.68 -7.45 3.28
CA PHE A 76 10.63 -7.57 4.29
C PHE A 76 9.98 -8.95 4.23
N PRO A 77 9.54 -9.54 5.35
CA PRO A 77 8.77 -10.78 5.33
C PRO A 77 7.43 -10.64 4.56
N PRO A 78 6.90 -11.72 3.94
CA PRO A 78 5.70 -11.64 3.10
C PRO A 78 4.45 -11.02 3.75
N MET A 79 4.21 -11.25 5.05
CA MET A 79 3.07 -10.64 5.74
C MET A 79 3.25 -9.14 5.91
N LEU A 80 4.48 -8.71 6.20
CA LEU A 80 4.82 -7.29 6.29
C LEU A 80 4.76 -6.60 4.92
N ARG A 81 5.23 -7.26 3.85
CA ARG A 81 5.07 -6.75 2.48
C ARG A 81 3.61 -6.49 2.14
N LYS A 82 2.70 -7.39 2.55
CA LYS A 82 1.25 -7.20 2.37
C LYS A 82 0.74 -5.95 3.04
N VAL A 83 1.19 -5.68 4.26
CA VAL A 83 0.89 -4.41 4.94
C VAL A 83 1.46 -3.23 4.16
N ILE A 84 2.73 -3.28 3.75
CA ILE A 84 3.44 -2.20 3.04
C ILE A 84 2.80 -1.87 1.67
N TYR A 85 2.41 -2.86 0.87
CA TYR A 85 1.79 -2.61 -0.44
C TYR A 85 0.29 -2.30 -0.36
N THR A 86 -0.35 -2.53 0.79
CA THR A 86 -1.75 -2.14 1.02
C THR A 86 -1.89 -0.84 1.81
N THR A 87 -0.79 -0.10 1.99
CA THR A 87 -0.73 1.21 2.67
C THR A 87 -1.59 2.32 2.04
N ASN A 88 -2.51 2.01 1.12
CA ASN A 88 -3.57 2.90 0.66
C ASN A 88 -4.28 3.61 1.82
N SER A 89 -4.47 2.95 2.97
CA SER A 89 -5.02 3.58 4.17
C SER A 89 -4.11 4.66 4.75
N ILE A 90 -2.80 4.42 4.81
CA ILE A 90 -1.79 5.39 5.26
C ILE A 90 -1.62 6.51 4.23
N GLU A 91 -1.57 6.18 2.93
CA GLU A 91 -1.54 7.17 1.84
C GLU A 91 -2.78 8.07 1.90
N SER A 92 -3.97 7.50 2.11
CA SER A 92 -5.23 8.23 2.25
C SER A 92 -5.24 9.12 3.50
N LEU A 93 -4.76 8.62 4.64
CA LEU A 93 -4.63 9.42 5.87
C LEU A 93 -3.65 10.58 5.66
N ASN A 94 -2.44 10.30 5.17
CA ASN A 94 -1.43 11.30 4.88
C ASN A 94 -1.91 12.34 3.86
N PHE A 95 -2.66 11.93 2.83
CA PHE A 95 -3.29 12.84 1.89
C PHE A 95 -4.30 13.77 2.57
N GLN A 96 -5.17 13.23 3.43
CA GLN A 96 -6.16 14.04 4.15
C GLN A 96 -5.48 15.00 5.14
N LEU A 97 -4.45 14.56 5.87
CA LEU A 97 -3.66 15.43 6.74
C LEU A 97 -2.97 16.55 5.95
N ARG A 98 -2.31 16.22 4.84
CA ARG A 98 -1.72 17.22 3.93
C ARG A 98 -2.76 18.20 3.40
N LYS A 99 -3.97 17.75 3.10
CA LYS A 99 -5.06 18.64 2.65
C LYS A 99 -5.45 19.65 3.72
N VAL A 100 -5.51 19.23 4.98
CA VAL A 100 -5.84 20.11 6.12
C VAL A 100 -4.72 21.10 6.40
N THR A 101 -3.46 20.73 6.17
CA THR A 101 -2.30 21.60 6.42
C THR A 101 -1.90 22.45 5.21
N LYS A 102 -2.27 22.09 3.97
CA LYS A 102 -1.84 22.75 2.73
C LYS A 102 -2.00 24.28 2.72
N ASN A 103 -3.07 24.79 3.31
CA ASN A 103 -3.36 26.23 3.31
C ASN A 103 -2.83 26.96 4.55
N ARG A 104 -2.02 26.30 5.39
CA ARG A 104 -1.42 26.87 6.60
C ARG A 104 0.08 27.00 6.40
N GLY A 105 0.56 28.24 6.22
CA GLY A 105 1.98 28.52 5.99
C GLY A 105 2.87 28.35 7.23
N HIS A 106 2.37 28.69 8.41
CA HIS A 106 3.04 28.47 9.69
C HIS A 106 2.02 28.18 10.80
N PHE A 107 2.48 27.53 11.87
CA PHE A 107 1.71 27.31 13.09
C PHE A 107 2.21 28.23 14.20
N PRO A 108 1.32 28.80 15.03
CA PRO A 108 1.72 29.68 16.13
C PRO A 108 2.45 28.93 17.26
N SER A 109 2.25 27.61 17.39
CA SER A 109 3.03 26.75 18.28
C SER A 109 2.96 25.28 17.83
N THR A 110 3.79 24.43 18.42
CA THR A 110 3.75 22.97 18.22
C THR A 110 2.41 22.38 18.67
N GLU A 111 1.88 22.85 19.80
CA GLU A 111 0.59 22.41 20.35
C GLU A 111 -0.57 22.74 19.39
N ALA A 112 -0.53 23.91 18.73
CA ALA A 112 -1.52 24.27 17.73
C ALA A 112 -1.49 23.34 16.51
N ALA A 113 -0.29 22.93 16.07
CA ALA A 113 -0.13 21.95 15.00
C ALA A 113 -0.68 20.57 15.41
N VAL A 114 -0.31 20.09 16.61
CA VAL A 114 -0.79 18.81 17.15
C VAL A 114 -2.31 18.81 17.30
N LYS A 115 -2.89 19.87 17.86
CA LYS A 115 -4.35 20.01 18.03
C LYS A 115 -5.08 19.96 16.68
N LEU A 116 -4.56 20.64 15.67
CA LEU A 116 -5.16 20.59 14.33
C LEU A 116 -5.10 19.19 13.73
N LEU A 117 -3.94 18.52 13.80
CA LEU A 117 -3.78 17.17 13.27
C LEU A 117 -4.69 16.18 14.00
N TRP A 118 -4.82 16.30 15.33
CA TRP A 118 -5.75 15.51 16.12
C TRP A 118 -7.20 15.71 15.68
N LEU A 119 -7.66 16.96 15.58
CA LEU A 119 -9.01 17.28 15.11
C LEU A 119 -9.27 16.75 13.69
N ALA A 120 -8.25 16.81 12.82
CA ALA A 120 -8.33 16.25 11.47
C ALA A 120 -8.52 14.73 11.51
N ILE A 121 -7.77 14.01 12.36
CA ILE A 121 -7.91 12.57 12.54
C ILE A 121 -9.31 12.21 13.04
N CYS A 122 -9.81 12.89 14.07
CA CYS A 122 -11.17 12.68 14.59
C CYS A 122 -12.22 12.84 13.48
N ASN A 123 -12.17 13.96 12.74
CA ASN A 123 -13.11 14.22 11.65
C ASN A 123 -13.03 13.16 10.52
N ILE A 124 -11.82 12.68 10.20
CA ILE A 124 -11.62 11.60 9.23
C ILE A 124 -12.31 10.32 9.71
N GLU A 125 -12.11 9.94 10.96
CA GLU A 125 -12.71 8.73 11.53
C GLU A 125 -14.22 8.84 11.68
N ASP A 126 -14.74 9.99 12.11
CA ASP A 126 -16.19 10.25 12.22
C ASP A 126 -16.87 10.14 10.85
N LYS A 127 -16.26 10.72 9.81
CA LYS A 127 -16.77 10.60 8.43
C LYS A 127 -16.77 9.14 7.97
N ARG A 128 -15.69 8.40 8.21
CA ARG A 128 -15.60 6.97 7.87
C ARG A 128 -16.62 6.15 8.67
N ALA A 129 -16.87 6.48 9.93
CA ALA A 129 -17.87 5.83 10.76
C ALA A 129 -19.28 6.05 10.20
N ALA A 130 -19.62 7.28 9.81
CA ALA A 130 -20.90 7.61 9.18
C ALA A 130 -21.07 6.91 7.81
N GLU A 131 -20.03 6.83 6.99
CA GLU A 131 -20.04 6.03 5.75
C GLU A 131 -20.31 4.55 6.03
N ARG A 132 -19.62 3.96 7.00
CA ARG A 132 -19.83 2.55 7.40
C ARG A 132 -21.23 2.30 7.94
N ALA A 133 -21.79 3.24 8.70
CA ALA A 133 -23.15 3.16 9.20
C ALA A 133 -24.17 3.10 8.04
N ARG A 134 -23.97 3.92 7.00
CA ARG A 134 -24.80 3.92 5.79
C ARG A 134 -24.70 2.64 4.95
N ASP A 135 -23.62 1.91 5.09
CA ASP A 135 -23.38 0.64 4.37
C ASP A 135 -23.77 -0.60 5.18
N ARG A 136 -24.20 -0.42 6.43
CA ARG A 136 -24.68 -1.51 7.28
C ARG A 136 -25.87 -2.20 6.61
N GLY A 137 -25.84 -3.53 6.57
CA GLY A 137 -26.89 -4.34 5.93
C GLY A 137 -26.77 -4.50 4.41
N LYS A 138 -25.92 -3.73 3.71
CA LYS A 138 -25.74 -3.90 2.26
C LYS A 138 -24.92 -5.16 1.93
N PRO A 139 -25.15 -5.81 0.78
CA PRO A 139 -24.28 -6.86 0.25
C PRO A 139 -22.84 -6.37 0.05
N ALA A 140 -21.85 -7.26 0.17
CA ALA A 140 -20.42 -6.89 0.13
C ALA A 140 -20.02 -6.08 -1.11
N GLY A 141 -20.55 -6.44 -2.30
CA GLY A 141 -20.27 -5.73 -3.55
C GLY A 141 -20.89 -4.33 -3.67
N GLN A 142 -21.76 -3.93 -2.74
CA GLN A 142 -22.45 -2.63 -2.74
C GLN A 142 -21.97 -1.69 -1.62
N ARG A 143 -21.06 -2.15 -0.76
CA ARG A 143 -20.44 -1.34 0.29
C ARG A 143 -19.33 -0.48 -0.34
N LYS A 144 -19.39 0.83 -0.13
CA LYS A 144 -18.44 1.83 -0.65
C LYS A 144 -17.60 2.48 0.45
N ALA A 145 -17.99 2.33 1.72
CA ALA A 145 -17.30 2.89 2.87
C ALA A 145 -15.90 2.31 3.04
N GLN A 146 -14.93 3.17 3.39
CA GLN A 146 -13.59 2.71 3.71
C GLN A 146 -13.57 1.91 5.02
N GLY A 147 -12.66 0.94 5.10
CA GLY A 147 -12.41 0.18 6.33
C GLY A 147 -11.89 1.04 7.49
N ARG A 148 -11.95 0.51 8.71
CA ARG A 148 -11.37 1.15 9.91
C ARG A 148 -9.86 1.29 9.74
N LEU A 149 -9.29 2.45 10.09
CA LEU A 149 -7.84 2.69 10.08
C LEU A 149 -7.15 1.96 11.23
N VAL A 150 -7.74 2.02 12.42
CA VAL A 150 -7.18 1.44 13.65
C VAL A 150 -8.35 0.98 14.51
N GLU A 151 -8.85 -0.25 14.27
CA GLU A 151 -9.54 -1.06 15.29
C GLU A 151 -9.97 -2.43 14.73
N GLY A 152 -9.41 -3.48 15.33
CA GLY A 152 -10.18 -4.62 15.82
C GLY A 152 -10.66 -5.70 14.85
N GLN A 153 -10.93 -5.43 13.57
CA GLN A 153 -11.52 -6.49 12.72
C GLN A 153 -11.05 -6.58 11.26
N ALA A 154 -10.23 -5.65 10.76
CA ALA A 154 -9.79 -5.71 9.36
C ALA A 154 -8.36 -5.22 9.11
N VAL A 155 -7.50 -5.14 10.14
CA VAL A 155 -6.05 -5.09 9.92
C VAL A 155 -5.57 -6.50 9.62
N THR A 156 -5.97 -7.03 8.44
CA THR A 156 -5.52 -8.36 8.03
C THR A 156 -4.00 -8.42 8.10
N ASN A 157 -3.53 -9.37 8.89
CA ASN A 157 -2.13 -9.75 8.99
C ASN A 157 -1.20 -8.80 9.78
N TRP A 158 -1.69 -7.77 10.49
CA TRP A 158 -0.80 -6.89 11.28
C TRP A 158 -0.15 -7.59 12.48
N LYS A 159 -0.89 -8.46 13.18
CA LYS A 159 -0.31 -9.25 14.28
C LYS A 159 0.79 -10.19 13.76
N GLN A 160 0.53 -10.86 12.63
CA GLN A 160 1.52 -11.71 11.95
C GLN A 160 2.70 -10.89 11.39
N ALA A 161 2.45 -9.69 10.84
CA ALA A 161 3.48 -8.81 10.33
C ALA A 161 4.37 -8.26 11.45
N LEU A 162 3.79 -7.89 12.60
CA LEU A 162 4.53 -7.45 13.77
C LEU A 162 5.39 -8.60 14.34
N ALA A 163 4.85 -9.81 14.43
CA ALA A 163 5.61 -10.98 14.84
C ALA A 163 6.79 -11.27 13.89
N GLN A 164 6.56 -11.18 12.57
CA GLN A 164 7.63 -11.34 11.58
C GLN A 164 8.67 -10.22 11.62
N LEU A 165 8.24 -8.97 11.87
CA LEU A 165 9.15 -7.84 12.02
C LEU A 165 10.01 -7.99 13.28
N ALA A 166 9.43 -8.43 14.39
CA ALA A 166 10.15 -8.71 15.64
C ALA A 166 11.18 -9.84 15.47
N ALA A 167 10.82 -10.89 14.73
CA ALA A 167 11.74 -12.00 14.44
C ALA A 167 12.87 -11.61 13.48
N ALA A 168 12.57 -10.78 12.46
CA ALA A 168 13.55 -10.39 11.44
C ALA A 168 14.44 -9.22 11.87
N TYR A 169 13.95 -8.34 12.75
CA TYR A 169 14.64 -7.13 13.20
C TYR A 169 14.45 -6.90 14.71
N PRO A 170 14.95 -7.81 15.57
CA PRO A 170 14.72 -7.76 17.01
C PRO A 170 15.15 -6.43 17.64
N ASP A 171 16.31 -5.90 17.22
CA ASP A 171 16.89 -4.67 17.78
C ASP A 171 16.15 -3.39 17.37
N ARG A 172 15.18 -3.46 16.44
CA ARG A 172 14.43 -2.30 15.94
C ARG A 172 13.06 -2.13 16.60
N ILE A 173 12.53 -3.16 17.25
CA ILE A 173 11.21 -3.11 17.90
C ILE A 173 11.33 -2.87 19.41
N ASN A 174 12.42 -3.30 20.05
CA ASN A 174 12.68 -3.08 21.48
C ASN A 174 14.01 -2.35 21.73
N PRO A 175 14.08 -1.02 21.57
CA PRO A 175 15.09 -0.25 22.28
C PRO A 175 14.70 0.01 23.74
N ASP A 176 13.41 0.22 24.05
CA ASP A 176 12.94 0.74 25.35
C ASP A 176 11.59 0.16 25.85
N LEU A 177 11.29 -1.11 25.55
CA LEU A 177 10.18 -1.86 26.19
C LEU A 177 10.71 -2.79 27.29
#